data_AF-A0AAJ2GHX8-F1
#
_entry.id   AF-A0AAJ2GHX8-F1
#
_cell.length_a   1.000
_cell.length_b   1.000
_cell.length_c   1.000
_cell.angle_alpha   90.00
_cell.angle_beta   90.00
_cell.angle_gamma   90.00
#
_symmetry.space_group_name_H-M   'P 1'
#
loop_
_entity.id
_entity.type
_entity.pdbx_description
1 polymer ?
#
loop_
_entity_poly.entity_id
_entity_poly.type
_entity_poly.pdbx_seq_one_letter_code
_entity_poly.pdbx_strand_id
1 'polypeptide(L)'
;MEDILSSIKRIIAEENDAAPARAKRPARALPARSEPTPFSDDEILELSQPAPELDRRPQPENYPQSARIARAVTREELVPEPAPEPVRAPPPVAAKPVPETPAPESIVSPRTAEASRGPLDVLSRLVVKPEVSGSDTLEGMVRDMLRPMLRDWLDANLPAIVETMVAKEIDRITGK
;
A
#
# COMPACT_ATOMS: atom_id res chain seq x y z
N MET A 1 33.38 9.16 41.89
CA MET A 1 33.08 8.03 40.98
C MET A 1 32.62 6.80 41.77
N GLU A 2 33.14 6.59 42.98
CA GLU A 2 32.68 5.53 43.90
C GLU A 2 31.26 5.75 44.47
N ASP A 3 30.80 7.00 44.56
CA ASP A 3 29.45 7.33 45.08
C ASP A 3 28.33 6.80 44.17
N ILE A 4 28.57 6.80 42.85
CA ILE A 4 27.61 6.30 41.85
C ILE A 4 27.45 4.79 42.00
N LEU A 5 28.55 4.06 42.17
CA LEU A 5 28.53 2.60 42.35
C LEU A 5 27.91 2.20 43.70
N SER A 6 28.14 3.00 44.74
CA SER A 6 27.55 2.79 46.07
C SER A 6 26.03 3.02 46.08
N SER A 7 25.56 4.01 45.31
CA SER A 7 24.13 4.29 45.15
C SER A 7 23.41 3.17 44.39
N ILE A 8 23.98 2.67 43.28
CA ILE A 8 23.40 1.55 42.51
C ILE A 8 23.35 0.27 43.36
N LYS A 9 24.42 -0.04 44.11
CA LYS A 9 24.46 -1.22 44.97
C LYS A 9 23.44 -1.16 46.11
N ARG A 10 23.19 0.03 46.67
CA ARG A 10 22.18 0.24 47.71
C ARG A 10 20.76 0.06 47.17
N ILE A 11 20.46 0.60 45.99
CA ILE A 11 19.13 0.47 45.36
C ILE A 11 18.82 -1.01 45.06
N ILE A 12 19.77 -1.77 44.51
CA ILE A 12 19.57 -3.19 44.19
C ILE A 12 19.38 -4.04 45.46
N ALA A 13 20.12 -3.73 46.54
CA ALA A 13 19.96 -4.42 47.82
C ALA A 13 18.61 -4.09 48.50
N GLU A 14 18.17 -2.83 48.41
CA GLU A 14 16.92 -2.34 49.00
C GLU A 14 15.68 -2.79 48.19
N GLU A 15 15.81 -2.98 46.88
CA GLU A 15 14.75 -3.48 45.99
C GLU A 15 14.58 -5.01 46.05
N ASN A 16 15.65 -5.78 46.29
CA ASN A 16 15.58 -7.24 46.40
C ASN A 16 14.99 -7.74 47.74
N ASP A 17 15.01 -6.94 48.80
CA ASP A 17 14.50 -7.34 50.13
C ASP A 17 13.00 -7.00 50.34
N ALA A 18 12.36 -6.34 49.37
CA ALA A 18 10.94 -6.01 49.39
C ALA A 18 10.07 -7.11 48.74
N ALA A 19 10.22 -8.35 49.19
CA ALA A 19 9.29 -9.42 48.86
C ALA A 19 8.14 -9.45 49.90
N PRO A 20 6.90 -9.05 49.57
CA PRO A 20 5.81 -9.17 50.52
C PRO A 20 5.37 -10.63 50.64
N ALA A 21 5.68 -11.25 51.79
CA ALA A 21 5.10 -12.52 52.20
C ALA A 21 3.56 -12.37 52.32
N ARG A 22 2.83 -12.86 51.30
CA ARG A 22 1.38 -12.69 51.18
C ARG A 22 0.63 -13.77 51.97
N ALA A 23 0.14 -13.40 53.15
CA ALA A 23 -0.82 -14.18 53.91
C ALA A 23 -2.13 -14.42 53.11
N LYS A 24 -2.64 -15.65 53.13
CA LYS A 24 -3.91 -16.05 52.50
C LYS A 24 -5.09 -15.31 53.14
N ARG A 25 -5.78 -14.47 52.36
CA ARG A 25 -7.11 -13.92 52.67
C ARG A 25 -8.12 -14.42 51.63
N PRO A 26 -9.38 -14.71 52.00
CA PRO A 26 -10.37 -15.25 51.08
C PRO A 26 -10.77 -14.20 50.04
N ALA A 27 -10.89 -14.63 48.79
CA ALA A 27 -11.13 -13.78 47.64
C ALA A 27 -12.57 -13.23 47.64
N ARG A 28 -12.68 -11.89 47.58
CA ARG A 28 -13.90 -11.20 47.15
C ARG A 28 -13.86 -11.12 45.63
N ALA A 29 -14.89 -11.66 44.96
CA ALA A 29 -14.97 -11.68 43.50
C ALA A 29 -15.13 -10.26 42.93
N LEU A 30 -14.15 -9.84 42.14
CA LEU A 30 -14.24 -8.72 41.20
C LEU A 30 -14.75 -9.28 39.87
N PRO A 31 -15.55 -8.52 39.09
CA PRO A 31 -15.89 -8.95 37.73
C PRO A 31 -14.59 -9.13 36.94
N ALA A 32 -14.43 -10.32 36.35
CA ALA A 32 -13.26 -10.66 35.57
C ALA A 32 -13.06 -9.62 34.47
N ARG A 33 -11.86 -9.03 34.44
CA ARG A 33 -11.40 -8.26 33.29
C ARG A 33 -11.42 -9.23 32.11
N SER A 34 -12.23 -8.97 31.10
CA SER A 34 -12.29 -9.77 29.89
C SER A 34 -10.86 -9.87 29.33
N GLU A 35 -10.27 -11.06 29.37
CA GLU A 35 -9.05 -11.33 28.63
C GLU A 35 -9.38 -11.11 27.14
N PRO A 36 -8.48 -10.49 26.36
CA PRO A 36 -8.67 -10.44 24.91
C PRO A 36 -8.80 -11.88 24.44
N THR A 37 -9.98 -12.24 23.94
CA THR A 37 -10.18 -13.52 23.27
C THR A 37 -9.11 -13.63 22.20
N PRO A 38 -8.39 -14.76 22.10
CA PRO A 38 -7.54 -14.99 20.93
C PRO A 38 -8.42 -14.79 19.70
N PHE A 39 -7.97 -13.94 18.76
CA PHE A 39 -8.60 -13.85 17.45
C PHE A 39 -8.75 -15.28 16.95
N SER A 40 -9.98 -15.70 16.65
CA SER A 40 -10.20 -17.02 16.09
C SER A 40 -9.50 -17.10 14.74
N ASP A 41 -8.98 -18.26 14.35
CA ASP A 41 -8.32 -18.45 13.04
C ASP A 41 -9.20 -17.98 11.88
N ASP A 42 -10.53 -17.98 12.04
CA ASP A 42 -11.52 -17.46 11.08
C ASP A 42 -11.46 -15.93 10.87
N GLU A 43 -10.90 -15.15 11.80
CA GLU A 43 -10.71 -13.70 11.66
C GLU A 43 -9.38 -13.35 10.95
N ILE A 44 -8.45 -14.31 10.85
CA ILE A 44 -7.13 -14.13 10.26
C ILE A 44 -7.15 -14.67 8.82
N LEU A 45 -7.24 -13.77 7.84
CA LEU A 45 -7.23 -14.14 6.42
C LEU A 45 -5.80 -14.42 5.92
N GLU A 46 -5.44 -15.70 5.79
CA GLU A 46 -4.19 -16.14 5.17
C GLU A 46 -4.25 -16.09 3.64
N LEU A 47 -3.89 -14.95 3.04
CA LEU A 47 -3.87 -14.74 1.59
C LEU A 47 -2.60 -15.30 0.92
N SER A 48 -2.31 -16.58 1.13
CA SER A 48 -1.16 -17.28 0.51
C SER A 48 -1.42 -17.71 -0.94
N GLN A 49 -2.68 -17.80 -1.33
CA GLN A 49 -3.10 -18.14 -2.69
C GLN A 49 -3.53 -16.86 -3.42
N PRO A 50 -3.11 -16.66 -4.69
CA PRO A 50 -3.63 -15.56 -5.49
C PRO A 50 -5.15 -15.73 -5.59
N ALA A 51 -5.88 -14.64 -5.36
CA ALA A 51 -7.32 -14.64 -5.53
C ALA A 51 -7.63 -15.19 -6.94
N PRO A 52 -8.55 -16.15 -7.07
CA PRO A 52 -8.96 -16.59 -8.40
C PRO A 52 -9.39 -15.35 -9.16
N GLU A 53 -8.88 -15.18 -10.38
CA GLU A 53 -9.48 -14.27 -11.34
C GLU A 53 -10.88 -14.82 -11.62
N LEU A 54 -11.83 -14.45 -10.75
CA LEU A 54 -13.23 -14.53 -11.06
C LEU A 54 -13.34 -13.73 -12.35
N ASP A 55 -13.70 -14.44 -13.42
CA ASP A 55 -14.04 -13.87 -14.70
C ASP A 55 -15.16 -12.86 -14.43
N ARG A 56 -14.78 -11.60 -14.10
CA ARG A 56 -15.67 -10.49 -13.77
C ARG A 56 -16.30 -10.01 -15.06
N ARG A 57 -16.95 -10.91 -15.79
CA ARG A 57 -18.16 -10.48 -16.48
C ARG A 57 -19.12 -10.06 -15.38
N PRO A 58 -19.77 -8.89 -15.50
CA PRO A 58 -20.93 -8.60 -14.68
C PRO A 58 -21.95 -9.71 -14.96
N GLN A 59 -21.95 -10.75 -14.14
CA GLN A 59 -23.06 -11.67 -14.08
C GLN A 59 -24.21 -10.83 -13.52
N PRO A 60 -25.34 -10.73 -14.21
CA PRO A 60 -26.52 -10.13 -13.63
C PRO A 60 -27.02 -11.09 -12.54
N GLU A 61 -26.36 -11.09 -11.38
CA GLU A 61 -26.99 -11.51 -10.14
C GLU A 61 -28.28 -10.72 -10.02
N ASN A 62 -29.36 -11.42 -9.70
CA ASN A 62 -30.73 -10.91 -9.65
C ASN A 62 -30.79 -9.53 -8.95
N TYR A 63 -30.69 -8.47 -9.75
CA TYR A 63 -31.15 -7.15 -9.36
C TYR A 63 -32.66 -7.27 -9.17
N PRO A 64 -33.23 -6.71 -8.08
CA PRO A 64 -34.68 -6.59 -7.98
C PRO A 64 -35.20 -5.94 -9.27
N GLN A 65 -36.12 -6.63 -9.93
CA GLN A 65 -36.62 -6.32 -11.26
C GLN A 65 -37.49 -5.04 -11.31
N SER A 66 -37.41 -4.20 -10.28
CA SER A 66 -38.06 -2.90 -10.21
C SER A 66 -37.41 -1.85 -11.13
N ALA A 67 -36.22 -2.13 -11.68
CA ALA A 67 -35.59 -1.29 -12.71
C ALA A 67 -36.05 -1.59 -14.14
N ARG A 68 -37.07 -2.46 -14.33
CA ARG A 68 -37.77 -2.54 -15.62
C ARG A 68 -38.83 -1.46 -15.69
N ILE A 69 -38.42 -0.24 -16.05
CA ILE A 69 -39.37 0.69 -16.67
C ILE A 69 -39.75 0.04 -18.00
N ALA A 70 -40.94 -0.53 -18.00
CA ALA A 70 -41.53 -1.19 -19.15
C ALA A 70 -41.60 -0.22 -20.33
N ARG A 71 -41.09 -0.70 -21.45
CA ARG A 71 -41.42 -0.30 -22.81
C ARG A 71 -42.89 0.08 -22.97
N ALA A 72 -43.18 1.37 -23.17
CA ALA A 72 -44.39 1.86 -23.81
C ALA A 72 -44.18 3.33 -24.25
N VAL A 73 -43.40 3.55 -25.30
CA VAL A 73 -43.68 4.70 -26.18
C VAL A 73 -44.36 4.10 -27.38
N THR A 74 -45.69 4.09 -27.31
CA THR A 74 -46.58 3.86 -28.45
C THR A 74 -46.09 4.73 -29.60
N ARG A 75 -45.78 4.12 -30.73
CA ARG A 75 -45.54 4.83 -31.98
C ARG A 75 -46.87 5.44 -32.39
N GLU A 76 -47.10 6.67 -31.96
CA GLU A 76 -48.24 7.46 -32.41
C GLU A 76 -48.03 7.77 -33.90
N GLU A 77 -49.01 7.34 -34.69
CA GLU A 77 -49.06 7.45 -36.14
C GLU A 77 -49.12 8.94 -36.52
N LEU A 78 -48.02 9.46 -37.04
CA LEU A 78 -47.86 10.86 -37.42
C LEU A 78 -48.78 11.17 -38.63
N VAL A 79 -49.91 11.83 -38.39
CA VAL A 79 -50.68 12.50 -39.44
C VAL A 79 -49.86 13.74 -39.89
N PRO A 80 -49.59 13.93 -41.19
CA PRO A 80 -48.77 15.05 -41.64
C PRO A 80 -49.58 16.36 -41.63
N GLU A 81 -49.30 17.23 -40.65
CA GLU A 81 -49.75 18.63 -40.60
C GLU A 81 -48.81 19.51 -41.48
N PRO A 82 -49.32 20.52 -42.23
CA PRO A 82 -48.53 21.22 -43.25
C PRO A 82 -47.38 22.04 -42.66
N ALA A 83 -46.24 22.02 -43.36
CA ALA A 83 -44.99 22.66 -42.97
C ALA A 83 -45.12 24.16 -42.66
N PRO A 84 -44.55 24.65 -41.52
CA PRO A 84 -44.46 26.09 -41.26
C PRO A 84 -43.32 26.73 -42.08
N GLU A 85 -43.58 27.92 -42.60
CA GLU A 85 -42.65 28.75 -43.37
C GLU A 85 -41.35 29.07 -42.61
N PRO A 86 -40.22 29.30 -43.30
CA PRO A 86 -38.92 29.52 -42.68
C PRO A 86 -38.91 30.81 -41.85
N VAL A 87 -38.84 30.66 -40.52
CA VAL A 87 -38.63 31.78 -39.59
C VAL A 87 -37.21 32.33 -39.79
N ARG A 88 -37.14 33.59 -40.18
CA ARG A 88 -35.92 34.40 -40.34
C ARG A 88 -35.02 34.33 -39.11
N ALA A 89 -33.73 34.05 -39.31
CA ALA A 89 -32.73 34.03 -38.23
C ALA A 89 -32.61 35.40 -37.52
N PRO A 90 -32.47 35.45 -36.19
CA PRO A 90 -32.21 36.70 -35.46
C PRO A 90 -30.79 37.23 -35.74
N PRO A 91 -30.55 38.55 -35.60
CA PRO A 91 -29.24 39.15 -35.81
C PRO A 91 -28.20 38.65 -34.77
N PRO A 92 -26.90 38.70 -35.08
CA PRO A 92 -25.87 38.18 -34.19
C PRO A 92 -25.82 39.00 -32.90
N VAL A 93 -26.06 38.34 -31.77
CA VAL A 93 -25.84 38.94 -30.45
C VAL A 93 -24.35 39.14 -30.28
N ALA A 94 -23.94 40.37 -29.99
CA ALA A 94 -22.57 40.77 -29.74
C ALA A 94 -21.88 39.81 -28.74
N ALA A 95 -20.66 39.40 -29.07
CA ALA A 95 -19.82 38.56 -28.23
C ALA A 95 -19.64 39.22 -26.85
N LYS A 96 -20.06 38.54 -25.79
CA LYS A 96 -19.66 38.89 -24.42
C LYS A 96 -18.14 38.69 -24.30
N PRO A 97 -17.42 39.51 -23.52
CA PRO A 97 -16.01 39.31 -23.28
C PRO A 97 -15.81 37.93 -22.65
N VAL A 98 -14.95 37.11 -23.26
CA VAL A 98 -14.48 35.85 -22.68
C VAL A 98 -13.70 36.23 -21.42
N PRO A 99 -14.14 35.88 -20.21
CA PRO A 99 -13.33 36.10 -19.02
C PRO A 99 -12.12 35.16 -19.10
N GLU A 100 -10.96 35.73 -18.77
CA GLU A 100 -9.66 35.07 -18.65
C GLU A 100 -9.79 33.71 -17.95
N THR A 101 -9.27 32.66 -18.58
CA THR A 101 -9.28 31.30 -18.02
C THR A 101 -8.68 31.32 -16.62
N PRO A 102 -9.45 31.05 -15.55
CA PRO A 102 -8.87 30.91 -14.22
C PRO A 102 -7.93 29.69 -14.21
N ALA A 103 -6.90 29.76 -13.36
CA ALA A 103 -5.94 28.69 -13.11
C ALA A 103 -6.62 27.31 -13.00
N PRO A 104 -5.95 26.20 -13.39
CA PRO A 104 -6.60 24.90 -13.52
C PRO A 104 -7.36 24.56 -12.26
N GLU A 105 -8.70 24.54 -12.35
CA GLU A 105 -9.56 24.06 -11.29
C GLU A 105 -9.12 22.65 -10.95
N SER A 106 -9.05 22.34 -9.64
CA SER A 106 -8.71 21.00 -9.18
C SER A 106 -9.61 19.98 -9.88
N ILE A 107 -8.99 19.10 -10.68
CA ILE A 107 -9.69 18.03 -11.41
C ILE A 107 -10.40 17.07 -10.43
N VAL A 108 -9.97 17.07 -9.17
CA VAL A 108 -10.55 16.28 -8.09
C VAL A 108 -11.50 17.13 -7.27
N SER A 109 -12.71 16.61 -7.05
CA SER A 109 -13.67 17.25 -6.15
C SER A 109 -13.15 17.20 -4.69
N PRO A 110 -13.44 18.21 -3.85
CA PRO A 110 -13.01 18.21 -2.44
C PRO A 110 -13.43 16.95 -1.69
N ARG A 111 -14.65 16.47 -1.96
CA ARG A 111 -15.20 15.25 -1.37
C ARG A 111 -14.43 13.99 -1.78
N THR A 112 -14.05 13.90 -3.06
CA THR A 112 -13.24 12.78 -3.56
C THR A 112 -11.85 12.82 -2.93
N ALA A 113 -11.24 14.00 -2.83
CA ALA A 113 -9.93 14.16 -2.20
C ALA A 113 -9.95 13.73 -0.72
N GLU A 114 -10.97 14.12 0.04
CA GLU A 114 -11.14 13.70 1.44
C GLU A 114 -11.36 12.19 1.57
N ALA A 115 -12.20 11.60 0.73
CA ALA A 115 -12.46 10.16 0.74
C ALA A 115 -11.20 9.32 0.42
N SER A 116 -10.33 9.81 -0.46
CA SER A 116 -9.11 9.08 -0.87
C SER A 116 -7.95 9.19 0.12
N ARG A 117 -7.95 10.16 1.05
CA ARG A 117 -6.85 10.37 2.02
C ARG A 117 -6.57 9.13 2.88
N GLY A 118 -7.60 8.51 3.45
CA GLY A 118 -7.45 7.36 4.35
C GLY A 118 -6.85 6.12 3.67
N PRO A 119 -7.43 5.64 2.55
CA PRO A 119 -6.89 4.49 1.81
C PRO A 119 -5.47 4.70 1.30
N LEU A 120 -5.14 5.92 0.83
CA LEU A 120 -3.79 6.24 0.36
C LEU A 120 -2.78 6.32 1.50
N ASP A 121 -3.18 6.79 2.69
CA ASP A 121 -2.32 6.78 3.88
C ASP A 121 -2.01 5.34 4.32
N VAL A 122 -2.99 4.44 4.31
CA VAL A 122 -2.80 3.00 4.57
C VAL A 122 -1.83 2.40 3.55
N LEU A 123 -2.02 2.70 2.27
CA LEU A 123 -1.12 2.22 1.22
C LEU A 123 0.31 2.77 1.40
N SER A 124 0.46 4.04 1.76
CA SER A 124 1.76 4.66 2.02
C SER A 124 2.50 4.01 3.17
N ARG A 125 1.79 3.50 4.19
CA ARG A 125 2.40 2.75 5.30
C ARG A 125 2.85 1.34 4.90
N LEU A 126 2.19 0.76 3.90
CA LEU A 126 2.56 -0.55 3.33
C LEU A 126 3.72 -0.45 2.32
N VAL A 127 3.92 0.73 1.71
CA VAL A 127 5.15 1.05 0.96
C VAL A 127 6.26 1.31 1.97
N VAL A 128 6.70 0.23 2.63
CA VAL A 128 7.90 0.22 3.44
C VAL A 128 9.06 0.62 2.53
N LYS A 129 9.64 1.79 2.80
CA LYS A 129 10.83 2.30 2.14
C LYS A 129 11.94 1.24 2.26
N PRO A 130 12.62 0.82 1.18
CA PRO A 130 13.67 -0.21 1.20
C PRO A 130 14.98 0.30 1.84
N GLU A 131 14.90 1.13 2.87
CA GLU A 131 16.04 1.69 3.60
C GLU A 131 16.47 0.83 4.79
N VAL A 132 15.93 -0.39 4.92
CA VAL A 132 16.51 -1.38 5.83
C VAL A 132 17.56 -2.16 5.03
N SER A 133 18.67 -1.48 4.72
CA SER A 133 19.91 -2.13 4.31
C SER A 133 20.50 -2.86 5.52
N GLY A 134 19.85 -3.95 5.95
CA GLY A 134 20.21 -4.72 7.13
C GLY A 134 19.97 -6.21 6.91
N SER A 135 20.72 -7.03 7.65
CA SER A 135 20.61 -8.50 7.71
C SER A 135 19.21 -9.01 8.08
N ASP A 136 18.37 -8.14 8.66
CA ASP A 136 17.02 -8.46 9.11
C ASP A 136 15.99 -8.46 7.96
N THR A 137 16.40 -8.06 6.76
CA THR A 137 15.58 -8.20 5.55
C THR A 137 15.90 -9.52 4.83
N LEU A 138 14.93 -10.03 4.07
CA LEU A 138 15.13 -11.20 3.22
C LEU A 138 16.32 -11.00 2.26
N GLU A 139 16.47 -9.79 1.72
CA GLU A 139 17.61 -9.44 0.86
C GLU A 139 18.93 -9.55 1.62
N GLY A 140 18.99 -9.08 2.87
CA GLY A 140 20.15 -9.24 3.75
C GLY A 140 20.52 -10.70 3.96
N MET A 141 19.54 -11.55 4.28
CA MET A 141 19.74 -12.99 4.49
C MET A 141 20.21 -13.69 3.21
N VAL A 142 19.58 -13.41 2.06
CA VAL A 142 19.99 -13.98 0.77
C VAL A 142 21.38 -13.50 0.37
N ARG A 143 21.72 -12.23 0.63
CA ARG A 143 23.05 -11.69 0.37
C ARG A 143 24.12 -12.37 1.22
N ASP A 144 23.83 -12.65 2.49
CA ASP A 144 24.76 -13.33 3.39
C ASP A 144 24.94 -14.81 3.01
N MET A 145 23.91 -15.46 2.48
CA MET A 145 24.00 -16.79 1.90
C MET A 145 24.78 -16.83 0.57
N LEU A 146 24.59 -15.83 -0.30
CA LEU A 146 25.25 -15.78 -1.62
C LEU A 146 26.70 -15.30 -1.55
N ARG A 147 27.08 -14.52 -0.53
CA ARG A 147 28.43 -13.98 -0.37
C ARG A 147 29.55 -15.04 -0.42
N PRO A 148 29.48 -16.18 0.32
CA PRO A 148 30.51 -17.21 0.22
C PRO A 148 30.57 -17.84 -1.16
N MET A 149 29.42 -18.15 -1.79
CA MET A 149 29.40 -18.79 -3.11
C MET A 149 29.98 -17.89 -4.20
N LEU A 150 29.68 -16.58 -4.15
CA LEU A 150 30.24 -15.61 -5.07
C LEU A 150 31.74 -15.39 -4.83
N ARG A 151 32.20 -15.43 -3.58
CA ARG A 151 33.64 -15.36 -3.27
C ARG A 151 34.39 -16.53 -3.87
N ASP A 152 33.96 -17.75 -3.60
CA ASP A 152 34.63 -18.96 -4.10
C ASP A 152 34.63 -18.98 -5.64
N TRP A 153 33.55 -18.53 -6.26
CA TRP A 153 33.48 -18.39 -7.71
C TRP A 153 34.44 -17.32 -8.24
N LEU A 154 34.52 -16.15 -7.59
CA LEU A 154 35.46 -15.11 -7.97
C LEU A 154 36.90 -15.59 -7.81
N ASP A 155 37.24 -16.25 -6.70
CA ASP A 155 38.59 -16.77 -6.48
C ASP A 155 39.00 -17.80 -7.56
N ALA A 156 38.05 -18.61 -8.04
CA ALA A 156 38.30 -19.58 -9.11
C ALA A 156 38.37 -18.96 -10.52
N ASN A 157 37.59 -17.92 -10.82
CA ASN A 157 37.39 -17.43 -12.19
C ASN A 157 38.06 -16.08 -12.48
N LEU A 158 38.31 -15.26 -11.47
CA LEU A 158 38.90 -13.93 -11.60
C LEU A 158 40.33 -13.95 -12.19
N PRO A 159 41.22 -14.90 -11.84
CA PRO A 159 42.57 -14.94 -12.42
C PRO A 159 42.55 -15.04 -13.96
N ALA A 160 41.75 -15.95 -14.52
CA ALA A 160 41.64 -16.15 -15.96
C ALA A 160 41.06 -14.91 -16.67
N ILE A 161 40.07 -14.25 -16.05
CA ILE A 161 39.48 -13.02 -16.58
C ILE A 161 40.54 -11.89 -16.63
N VAL A 162 41.32 -11.75 -15.56
CA VAL A 162 42.37 -10.73 -15.46
C VAL A 162 43.49 -11.01 -16.46
N GLU A 163 43.97 -12.25 -16.59
CA GLU A 163 44.98 -12.62 -17.58
C GLU A 163 44.54 -12.26 -19.00
N THR A 164 43.29 -12.56 -19.35
CA THR A 164 42.72 -12.21 -20.66
C THR A 164 42.67 -10.69 -20.87
N MET A 165 42.33 -9.93 -19.83
CA MET A 165 42.24 -8.48 -19.92
C MET A 165 43.62 -7.82 -19.99
N VAL A 166 44.61 -8.33 -19.23
CA VAL A 166 46.00 -7.88 -19.26
C VAL A 166 46.66 -8.24 -20.60
N ALA A 167 46.43 -9.43 -21.16
CA ALA A 167 46.93 -9.79 -22.48
C ALA A 167 46.43 -8.81 -23.55
N LYS A 168 45.13 -8.49 -23.56
CA LYS A 168 44.54 -7.48 -24.45
C LYS A 168 45.15 -6.09 -24.23
N GLU A 169 45.42 -5.71 -22.98
CA GLU A 169 46.02 -4.43 -22.63
C GLU A 169 47.48 -4.34 -23.13
N ILE A 170 48.25 -5.42 -22.98
CA ILE A 170 49.62 -5.53 -23.49
C ILE A 170 49.63 -5.47 -25.01
N ASP A 171 48.77 -6.22 -25.71
CA ASP A 171 48.67 -6.16 -27.17
C ASP A 171 48.38 -4.72 -27.65
N ARG A 172 47.44 -4.03 -26.98
CA ARG A 172 47.11 -2.64 -27.29
C ARG A 172 48.29 -1.69 -27.14
N ILE A 173 49.08 -1.83 -26.07
CA ILE A 173 50.24 -0.97 -25.79
C ILE A 173 51.42 -1.32 -26.71
N THR A 174 51.58 -2.60 -27.02
CA THR A 174 52.68 -3.12 -27.84
C THR A 174 52.43 -2.93 -29.33
N GLY A 175 51.22 -2.52 -29.72
CA GLY A 175 50.88 -2.11 -31.09
C GLY A 175 50.95 -3.26 -32.11
N LYS A 176 50.62 -4.49 -31.67
CA LYS A 176 50.37 -5.63 -32.55
C LYS A 176 48.88 -5.84 -32.77
#